data_AF-A0A8X6KS83-F1
#
_entry.id   AF-A0A8X6KS83-F1
#
_cell.length_a   1.000
_cell.length_b   1.000
_cell.length_c   1.000
_cell.angle_alpha   90.00
_cell.angle_beta   90.00
_cell.angle_gamma   90.00
#
_symmetry.space_group_name_H-M   'P 1'
#
loop_
_entity.id
_entity.type
_entity.pdbx_description
1 polymer ?
#
loop_
_entity_poly.entity_id
_entity_poly.type
_entity_poly.pdbx_seq_one_letter_code
_entity_poly.pdbx_strand_id
1 'polypeptide(L)' 'MASHSEYRTFIVEEYIHNGGFVTTTQRTFRIRFQLGRHDPIPYRKTSHAWVAHFKATGLELKKKSLG' A
#
# COMPACT_ATOMS: atom_id res chain seq x y z
N MET A 1 -10.11 9.48 12.08
CA MET A 1 -8.82 9.31 11.38
C MET A 1 -8.74 7.87 10.94
N ALA A 2 -8.30 7.59 9.71
CA ALA A 2 -8.15 6.21 9.26
C ALA A 2 -7.01 5.52 10.02
N SER A 3 -7.17 4.22 10.20
CA SER A 3 -6.22 3.36 10.89
C SER A 3 -4.98 3.09 10.04
N HIS A 4 -3.88 2.71 10.69
CA HIS A 4 -2.63 2.36 9.99
C HIS A 4 -2.79 1.15 9.05
N SER A 5 -3.71 0.23 9.38
CA SER A 5 -4.06 -0.91 8.51
C SER A 5 -4.78 -0.43 7.25
N GLU A 6 -5.76 0.47 7.36
CA GLU A 6 -6.45 1.05 6.19
C GLU A 6 -5.48 1.78 5.25
N TYR A 7 -4.48 2.49 5.79
CA TYR A 7 -3.44 3.14 4.97
C TYR A 7 -2.62 2.13 4.18
N ARG A 8 -2.22 1.02 4.83
CA ARG A 8 -1.45 -0.05 4.19
C ARG A 8 -2.26 -0.73 3.10
N THR A 9 -3.50 -1.11 3.39
CA THR A 9 -4.39 -1.76 2.43
C THR A 9 -4.60 -0.88 1.20
N PHE A 10 -4.94 0.39 1.39
CA PHE A 10 -5.14 1.32 0.28
C PHE A 10 -3.89 1.45 -0.59
N ILE A 11 -2.71 1.59 0.01
CA ILE A 11 -1.47 1.75 -0.76
C ILE A 11 -1.17 0.49 -1.57
N VAL A 12 -1.34 -0.70 -1.00
CA VAL A 12 -1.07 -1.96 -1.71
C VAL A 12 -2.03 -2.11 -2.88
N GLU A 13 -3.33 -1.89 -2.67
CA GLU A 13 -4.36 -2.00 -3.70
C GLU A 13 -4.13 -1.00 -4.83
N GLU A 14 -3.96 0.28 -4.49
CA GLU A 14 -3.80 1.35 -5.48
C GLU A 14 -2.47 1.22 -6.24
N TYR A 15 -1.39 0.80 -5.57
CA TYR A 15 -0.10 0.54 -6.22
C TYR A 15 -0.16 -0.63 -7.21
N ILE A 16 -0.93 -1.68 -6.90
CA ILE A 16 -1.13 -2.81 -7.83
C ILE A 16 -2.01 -2.34 -9.00
N HIS A 17 -3.13 -1.68 -8.70
CA HIS A 17 -4.11 -1.21 -9.68
C HIS A 17 -3.50 -0.26 -10.71
N ASN A 18 -2.63 0.67 -10.27
CA ASN A 18 -2.02 1.63 -11.16
C ASN A 18 -0.71 1.15 -11.83
N GLY A 19 -0.35 -0.13 -11.71
CA GLY A 19 0.86 -0.67 -12.35
C GLY A 19 2.19 -0.32 -11.66
N GLY A 20 2.15 0.14 -10.40
CA GLY A 20 3.32 0.41 -9.58
C GLY A 20 3.83 1.85 -9.63
N PHE A 21 3.02 2.79 -10.11
CA PHE A 21 3.38 4.20 -10.12
C PHE A 21 3.22 4.82 -8.72
N VAL A 22 4.33 4.88 -7.98
CA VAL A 22 4.41 5.42 -6.61
C VAL A 22 3.82 6.83 -6.51
N THR A 23 4.14 7.71 -7.46
CA THR A 23 3.69 9.12 -7.46
C THR A 23 2.18 9.22 -7.61
N THR A 24 1.58 8.39 -8.47
CA THR A 24 0.13 8.28 -8.63
C THR A 24 -0.50 7.77 -7.35
N THR A 25 0.02 6.67 -6.77
CA THR A 25 -0.48 6.12 -5.49
C THR A 25 -0.45 7.16 -4.37
N GLN A 26 0.67 7.90 -4.23
CA GLN A 26 0.81 8.94 -3.20
C GLN A 26 -0.17 10.09 -3.41
N ARG A 27 -0.42 10.49 -4.66
CA ARG A 27 -1.40 11.54 -4.99
C ARG A 27 -2.82 11.09 -4.65
N THR A 28 -3.23 9.89 -5.07
CA THR A 28 -4.54 9.34 -4.74
C THR A 28 -4.71 9.17 -3.22
N PHE A 29 -3.67 8.69 -2.53
CA PHE A 29 -3.65 8.55 -1.07
C PHE A 29 -3.88 9.88 -0.36
N ARG A 30 -3.18 10.96 -0.76
CA ARG A 30 -3.38 12.30 -0.20
C ARG A 30 -4.81 12.77 -0.34
N ILE A 31 -5.40 12.60 -1.51
CA ILE A 31 -6.79 12.99 -1.79
C ILE A 31 -7.75 12.16 -0.93
N ARG A 32 -7.56 10.84 -0.89
CA ARG A 32 -8.44 9.89 -0.18
C ARG A 32 -8.52 10.15 1.32
N PHE A 33 -7.41 10.52 1.93
CA PHE A 33 -7.28 10.75 3.38
C PHE A 33 -7.19 12.22 3.77
N GLN A 34 -7.40 13.14 2.81
CA GLN A 34 -7.45 14.60 3.03
C GLN A 34 -6.19 15.13 3.72
N LEU A 35 -5.03 14.62 3.31
CA LEU A 35 -3.74 14.97 3.91
C LEU A 35 -3.24 16.33 3.38
N GLY A 36 -2.98 17.25 4.30
CA GLY A 36 -2.37 18.55 4.05
C GLY A 36 -0.93 18.43 3.53
N ARG A 37 -0.39 19.53 2.98
CA ARG A 37 0.93 19.54 2.29
C ARG A 37 2.05 18.89 3.10
N HIS A 38 2.10 19.14 4.40
CA HIS A 38 3.17 18.68 5.28
C HIS A 38 2.87 17.34 5.96
N ASP A 39 1.68 16.78 5.74
CA ASP A 39 1.34 15.48 6.31
C ASP A 39 2.22 14.37 5.72
N PRO A 40 2.62 13.41 6.55
CA PRO A 40 3.49 12.33 6.14
C PRO A 40 2.77 11.43 5.13
N ILE A 41 3.45 11.18 4.01
CA ILE A 41 3.05 10.18 3.03
C ILE A 41 4.09 9.07 2.99
N PRO A 42 3.67 7.80 2.81
CA PRO A 42 4.62 6.70 2.70
C PRO A 42 5.57 6.91 1.53
N TYR A 43 6.86 6.85 1.82
CA TYR A 43 7.90 7.03 0.81
C TYR A 43 8.00 5.79 -0.08
N ARG A 44 8.61 5.92 -1.27
CA ARG A 44 8.75 4.84 -2.25
C ARG A 44 9.20 3.51 -1.64
N LYS A 45 10.25 3.53 -0.80
CA LYS A 45 10.78 2.33 -0.14
C LYS A 45 9.74 1.66 0.77
N THR A 46 8.96 2.44 1.50
CA THR A 46 7.89 1.95 2.38
C THR A 46 6.78 1.28 1.59
N SER A 47 6.32 1.92 0.51
CA SER A 47 5.30 1.33 -0.38
C SER A 47 5.77 0.01 -0.99
N HIS A 48 7.01 -0.05 -1.46
CA HIS A 48 7.60 -1.30 -1.98
C HIS A 48 7.67 -2.39 -0.91
N ALA A 49 8.11 -2.05 0.31
CA ALA A 49 8.20 -3.01 1.41
C ALA A 49 6.82 -3.59 1.79
N TRP A 50 5.77 -2.75 1.82
CA TRP A 50 4.41 -3.20 2.12
C TRP A 50 3.85 -4.11 1.02
N VAL A 51 4.06 -3.75 -0.24
CA VAL A 51 3.64 -4.59 -1.38
C VAL A 51 4.41 -5.92 -1.40
N ALA A 52 5.70 -5.90 -1.08
CA ALA A 52 6.50 -7.12 -0.97
C ALA A 52 6.01 -8.02 0.16
N HIS A 53 5.76 -7.46 1.35
CA HIS A 53 5.17 -8.20 2.47
C HIS A 53 3.81 -8.80 2.11
N PHE A 54 2.92 -8.02 1.49
CA PHE A 54 1.61 -8.51 1.07
C PHE A 54 1.72 -9.69 0.11
N LYS A 55 2.59 -9.59 -0.91
CA LYS A 55 2.84 -10.68 -1.86
C LYS A 55 3.44 -11.91 -1.19
N ALA A 56 4.38 -11.72 -0.26
CA ALA A 56 4.99 -12.81 0.49
C ALA A 56 3.96 -13.54 1.36
N THR A 57 3.14 -12.81 2.13
CA THR A 57 2.07 -13.40 2.94
C THR A 57 1.01 -14.10 2.06
N GLY A 58 0.62 -13.51 0.92
CA GLY A 58 -0.27 -14.17 -0.04
C GLY A 58 0.32 -15.49 -0.58
N LEU A 59 1.63 -15.51 -0.86
CA LEU A 59 2.34 -16.71 -1.28
C LEU A 59 2.43 -17.76 -0.15
N GLU A 60 2.68 -17.34 1.08
CA GLU A 60 2.70 -18.21 2.26
C GLU A 60 1.33 -18.84 2.52
N LEU A 61 0.25 -18.07 2.43
CA LEU A 61 -1.13 -18.58 2.55
C LEU A 61 -1.43 -19.61 1.45
N LYS A 62 -1.01 -19.34 0.21
CA LYS A 62 -1.17 -20.28 -0.90
C LYS A 62 -0.42 -21.60 -0.66
N LYS A 63 0.80 -21.53 -0.12
CA LYS A 63 1.57 -22.74 0.26
C LYS A 63 0.89 -23.52 1.38
N LYS A 64 0.34 -22.83 2.38
CA LYS A 64 -0.30 -23.44 3.55
C LYS A 64 -1.65 -24.08 3.23
N SER A 65 -2.36 -23.59 2.21
CA SER A 65 -3.61 -24.18 1.71
C SER A 65 -3.40 -25.41 0.82
N LEU A 66 -2.16 -25.68 0.38
CA LEU A 66 -1.83 -26.79 -0.52
C LEU A 66 -1.27 -28.02 0.22
N GLY A 67 -1.34 -28.04 1.56
CA GLY A 67 -0.86 -29.10 2.43
C GLY A 67 -1.98 -29.77 3.21
#